data_AF-V4BCZ1-F1
#
_entry.id   AF-V4BCZ1-F1
#
_cell.length_a   1.000
_cell.length_b   1.000
_cell.length_c   1.000
_cell.angle_alpha   90.00
_cell.angle_beta   90.00
_cell.angle_gamma   90.00
#
_symmetry.space_group_name_H-M   'P 1'
#
loop_
_entity.id
_entity.type
_entity.pdbx_description
1 polymer ?
#
loop_
_entity_poly.entity_id
_entity_poly.type
_entity_poly.pdbx_seq_one_letter_code
_entity_poly.pdbx_strand_id
1 'polypeptide(L)'
;MIEFEIVGEPSEEEPIKLTPAQRARVERNRQKALLLKQARLANRPYTIGKESHKVQAAPREVDTGSGFFIEEDNKEIKTGKLEVKHQPAPVIAVDNIFCESCEKEFLDSYIYTHFNIPACDTCREKDKYDLITKTDAKNRFLLKDADLDKREPPLKFIVKKNPNNNRWGDMKLFLEYQVQERAMEVWGSEEAIEEERENRNEKKDKAKQKKFDKRVKELRNTVRSSLWRKGTTFHEHDFQEETYDEEEDIYSKKCKTCEHIETYEKM
;
A
#
# COMPACT_ATOMS: atom_id res chain seq x y z
N MET A 1 -5.47 -46.34 15.34
CA MET A 1 -5.47 -45.75 16.69
C MET A 1 -4.16 -45.02 16.86
N ILE A 2 -4.15 -43.72 16.61
CA ILE A 2 -3.00 -42.84 16.82
C ILE A 2 -3.54 -41.76 17.75
N GLU A 3 -3.03 -41.79 18.98
CA GLU A 3 -3.41 -40.89 20.07
C GLU A 3 -2.90 -39.48 19.75
N PHE A 4 -3.80 -38.50 19.76
CA PHE A 4 -3.49 -37.08 19.70
C PHE A 4 -3.35 -36.58 21.14
N GLU A 5 -2.13 -36.30 21.58
CA GLU A 5 -1.87 -35.54 22.80
C GLU A 5 -2.29 -34.07 22.58
N ILE A 6 -3.35 -33.66 23.27
CA ILE A 6 -3.78 -32.27 23.39
C ILE A 6 -3.09 -31.71 24.64
N VAL A 7 -2.14 -30.79 24.46
CA VAL A 7 -1.54 -30.02 25.56
C VAL A 7 -1.82 -28.54 25.34
N GLY A 8 -2.48 -27.92 26.31
CA GLY A 8 -2.44 -26.47 26.55
C GLY A 8 -3.80 -25.79 26.65
N GLU A 9 -4.35 -25.75 27.87
CA GLU A 9 -5.39 -24.79 28.25
C GLU A 9 -4.81 -23.35 28.27
N PRO A 10 -5.55 -22.33 27.81
CA PRO A 10 -5.10 -20.95 27.91
C PRO A 10 -5.31 -20.42 29.33
N SER A 11 -4.23 -19.97 29.95
CA SER A 11 -4.22 -19.28 31.24
C SER A 11 -5.10 -18.02 31.22
N GLU A 12 -5.92 -17.86 32.25
CA GLU A 12 -6.78 -16.70 32.51
C GLU A 12 -5.97 -15.39 32.47
N GLU A 13 -6.28 -14.50 31.53
CA GLU A 13 -5.63 -13.20 31.39
C GLU A 13 -6.01 -12.28 32.56
N GLU A 14 -5.04 -11.88 33.37
CA GLU A 14 -5.25 -10.88 34.41
C GLU A 14 -5.68 -9.53 33.79
N PRO A 15 -6.66 -8.82 34.39
CA PRO A 15 -7.16 -7.58 33.84
C PRO A 15 -6.06 -6.51 33.80
N ILE A 16 -5.79 -5.98 32.61
CA ILE A 16 -4.79 -4.93 32.36
C ILE A 16 -5.11 -3.69 33.20
N LYS A 17 -4.42 -3.52 34.34
CA LYS A 17 -4.60 -2.38 35.24
C LYS A 17 -3.95 -1.14 34.61
N LEU A 18 -4.78 -0.19 34.16
CA LEU A 18 -4.32 1.09 33.62
C LEU A 18 -3.42 1.83 34.63
N THR A 19 -2.31 2.36 34.12
CA THR A 19 -1.38 3.19 34.89
C THR A 19 -2.06 4.48 35.40
N PRO A 20 -1.57 5.10 36.49
CA PRO A 20 -2.12 6.34 37.01
C PRO A 20 -2.18 7.47 35.96
N ALA A 21 -1.17 7.57 35.09
CA ALA A 21 -1.12 8.54 34.00
C ALA A 21 -2.21 8.31 32.94
N GLN A 22 -2.49 7.04 32.61
CA GLN A 22 -3.57 6.69 31.69
C GLN A 22 -4.94 6.99 32.30
N ARG A 23 -5.15 6.70 33.59
CA ARG A 23 -6.39 7.05 34.31
C ARG A 23 -6.64 8.56 34.32
N ALA A 24 -5.61 9.36 34.60
CA ALA A 24 -5.70 10.83 34.57
C ALA A 24 -6.00 11.38 33.17
N ARG A 25 -5.53 10.71 32.10
CA ARG A 25 -5.86 11.08 30.71
C ARG A 25 -7.32 10.74 30.38
N VAL A 26 -7.79 9.57 30.79
CA VAL A 26 -9.19 9.15 30.61
C VAL A 26 -10.14 10.09 31.35
N GLU A 27 -9.79 10.50 32.56
CA GLU A 27 -10.60 11.41 33.37
C GLU A 27 -10.68 12.83 32.79
N ARG A 28 -9.56 13.37 32.29
CA ARG A 28 -9.57 14.65 31.54
C ARG A 28 -10.43 14.58 30.28
N ASN A 29 -10.34 13.50 29.52
CA ASN A 29 -11.18 13.31 28.33
C ASN A 29 -12.67 13.21 28.69
N ARG A 30 -13.00 12.52 29.79
CA ARG A 30 -14.37 12.42 30.31
C ARG A 30 -14.92 13.78 30.72
N GLN A 31 -14.13 14.58 31.45
CA GLN A 31 -14.52 15.94 31.85
C GLN A 31 -14.78 16.84 30.64
N LYS A 32 -13.90 16.80 29.63
CA LYS A 32 -14.07 17.56 28.38
C LYS A 32 -15.35 17.18 27.63
N ALA A 33 -15.68 15.89 27.57
CA ALA A 33 -16.91 15.40 26.94
C ALA A 33 -18.18 15.85 27.67
N LEU A 34 -18.17 15.83 29.02
CA LEU A 34 -19.30 16.32 29.83
C LEU A 34 -19.53 17.82 29.62
N LEU A 35 -18.47 18.61 29.58
CA LEU A 35 -18.56 20.06 29.36
C LEU A 35 -19.14 20.39 27.98
N LEU A 36 -18.72 19.68 26.93
CA LEU A 36 -19.30 19.80 25.59
C LEU A 36 -20.79 19.41 25.55
N LYS A 37 -21.19 18.40 26.32
CA LYS A 37 -22.60 17.97 26.41
C LYS A 37 -23.46 19.01 27.12
N GLN A 38 -22.96 19.62 28.20
CA GLN A 38 -23.64 20.73 28.89
C GLN A 38 -23.77 21.95 27.99
N ALA A 39 -22.73 22.34 27.25
CA ALA A 39 -22.79 23.45 26.30
C ALA A 39 -23.83 23.21 25.18
N ARG A 40 -23.94 21.97 24.66
CA ARG A 40 -24.97 21.60 23.69
C ARG A 40 -26.40 21.64 24.25
N LEU A 41 -26.58 21.37 25.55
CA LEU A 41 -27.89 21.47 26.21
C LEU A 41 -28.27 22.93 26.48
N ALA A 42 -27.32 23.77 26.88
CA ALA A 42 -27.53 25.20 27.08
C ALA A 42 -27.87 25.93 25.75
N ASN A 43 -27.30 25.48 24.63
CA ASN A 43 -27.55 26.04 23.31
C ASN A 43 -28.75 25.43 22.56
N ARG A 44 -29.65 24.70 23.23
CA ARG A 44 -30.95 24.32 22.64
C ARG A 44 -31.96 25.46 22.92
N PRO A 45 -32.39 26.25 21.92
CA PRO A 45 -33.29 27.38 22.14
C PRO A 45 -34.75 26.97 22.33
N TYR A 46 -35.07 25.67 22.39
CA TYR A 46 -36.44 25.20 22.56
C TYR A 46 -36.49 24.00 23.51
N THR A 47 -36.97 24.27 24.72
CA THR A 47 -37.60 23.28 25.60
C THR A 47 -39.12 23.47 25.55
N ILE A 48 -39.79 22.44 25.03
CA ILE A 48 -41.03 21.80 25.48
C ILE A 48 -41.99 22.62 26.36
N GLY A 49 -43.26 22.66 25.94
CA GLY A 49 -44.38 22.49 26.88
C GLY A 49 -45.20 23.74 27.22
N LYS A 50 -46.50 23.61 26.94
CA LYS A 50 -47.66 24.22 27.60
C LYS A 50 -47.35 25.14 28.79
N GLU A 51 -47.58 26.44 28.62
CA GLU A 51 -48.17 27.27 29.68
C GLU A 51 -48.83 28.51 29.09
N SER A 52 -50.02 28.78 29.61
CA SER A 52 -51.00 29.74 29.15
C SER A 52 -50.64 31.16 29.54
N HIS A 53 -50.27 32.00 28.58
CA HIS A 53 -50.38 33.44 28.72
C HIS A 53 -51.47 33.95 27.77
N LYS A 54 -52.54 34.49 28.36
CA LYS A 54 -53.61 35.21 27.65
C LYS A 54 -53.01 36.41 26.95
N VAL A 55 -52.93 36.35 25.63
CA VAL A 55 -52.71 37.51 24.76
C VAL A 55 -53.96 37.66 23.89
N GLN A 56 -54.34 38.91 23.67
CA GLN A 56 -55.58 39.36 23.06
C GLN A 56 -55.83 38.72 21.69
N ALA A 57 -57.11 38.47 21.39
CA ALA A 57 -57.53 37.80 20.16
C ALA A 57 -57.09 38.57 18.91
N ALA A 58 -56.22 37.96 18.12
CA ALA A 58 -55.87 38.39 16.77
C ALA A 58 -57.07 38.18 15.81
N PRO A 59 -57.18 38.98 14.75
CA PRO A 59 -58.22 38.85 13.74
C PRO A 59 -58.22 37.45 13.11
N ARG A 60 -59.40 36.96 12.70
CA ARG A 60 -59.56 35.59 12.17
C ARG A 60 -58.86 35.46 10.81
N GLU A 61 -57.75 34.74 10.80
CA GLU A 61 -57.07 34.30 9.59
C GLU A 61 -57.77 33.06 9.02
N VAL A 62 -58.05 33.07 7.71
CA VAL A 62 -58.64 31.94 6.99
C VAL A 62 -57.52 31.12 6.36
N ASP A 63 -57.36 29.88 6.84
CA ASP A 63 -56.37 28.92 6.35
C ASP A 63 -56.86 28.24 5.07
N THR A 64 -56.09 28.38 3.99
CA THR A 64 -56.35 27.72 2.69
C THR A 64 -55.64 26.36 2.55
N GLY A 65 -54.98 25.87 3.61
CA GLY A 65 -54.42 24.52 3.69
C GLY A 65 -53.11 24.32 2.94
N SER A 66 -52.38 25.39 2.60
CA SER A 66 -51.07 25.35 1.93
C SER A 66 -50.04 26.35 2.47
N GLY A 67 -50.10 26.65 3.77
CA GLY A 67 -48.97 27.25 4.51
C GLY A 67 -48.66 28.74 4.25
N PHE A 68 -49.56 29.50 3.62
CA PHE A 68 -49.46 30.96 3.49
C PHE A 68 -50.70 31.64 4.08
N PHE A 69 -50.49 32.67 4.92
CA PHE A 69 -51.55 33.52 5.46
C PHE A 69 -51.64 34.81 4.62
N ILE A 70 -52.85 35.18 4.18
CA ILE A 70 -53.11 36.42 3.45
C ILE A 70 -53.85 37.36 4.40
N GLU A 71 -53.27 38.52 4.69
CA GLU A 71 -53.95 39.62 5.39
C GLU A 71 -54.90 40.32 4.39
N GLU A 72 -56.18 40.48 4.75
CA GLU A 72 -57.18 41.17 3.93
C GLU A 72 -56.95 42.70 3.95
N ASP A 73 -55.89 43.16 3.30
CA ASP A 73 -55.80 44.55 2.87
C ASP A 73 -56.51 44.69 1.52
N ASN A 74 -57.70 45.27 1.58
CA ASN A 74 -58.50 45.75 0.45
C ASN A 74 -57.70 46.71 -0.42
N LYS A 75 -56.96 46.17 -1.39
CA LYS A 75 -56.55 46.88 -2.60
C LYS A 75 -56.89 46.00 -3.80
N GLU A 76 -57.83 46.49 -4.59
CA GLU A 76 -58.24 45.93 -5.87
C GLU A 76 -57.02 45.74 -6.80
N ILE A 77 -56.43 44.56 -6.78
CA ILE A 77 -55.45 44.15 -7.79
C ILE A 77 -56.25 43.64 -8.98
N LYS A 78 -56.35 44.51 -9.98
CA LYS A 78 -56.92 44.23 -11.30
C LYS A 78 -56.43 42.87 -11.79
N THR A 79 -57.38 41.95 -12.03
CA THR A 79 -57.16 40.67 -12.71
C THR A 79 -56.80 40.92 -14.17
N GLY A 80 -55.60 41.42 -14.41
CA GLY A 80 -54.94 41.36 -15.71
C GLY A 80 -54.41 39.95 -15.89
N LYS A 81 -54.95 39.24 -16.88
CA LYS A 81 -54.45 37.93 -17.33
C LYS A 81 -53.02 38.15 -17.86
N LEU A 82 -52.02 38.13 -16.98
CA LEU A 82 -50.63 38.10 -17.37
C LEU A 82 -50.38 36.72 -17.99
N GLU A 83 -50.24 36.67 -19.31
CA GLU A 83 -49.68 35.50 -19.98
C GLU A 83 -48.28 35.27 -19.43
N VAL A 84 -48.16 34.30 -18.51
CA VAL A 84 -46.87 33.83 -18.02
C VAL A 84 -46.21 33.09 -19.18
N LYS A 85 -45.46 33.82 -20.02
CA LYS A 85 -44.54 33.22 -20.99
C LYS A 85 -43.48 32.47 -20.19
N HIS A 86 -43.73 31.19 -19.94
CA HIS A 86 -42.71 30.29 -19.44
C HIS A 86 -41.62 30.28 -20.50
N GLN A 87 -40.49 30.94 -20.24
CA GLN A 87 -39.31 30.67 -21.05
C GLN A 87 -39.03 29.17 -20.89
N PRO A 88 -38.90 28.40 -21.99
CA PRO A 88 -38.54 27.00 -21.88
C PRO A 88 -37.26 26.92 -21.05
N ALA A 89 -37.22 25.99 -20.10
CA ALA A 89 -36.05 25.80 -19.26
C ALA A 89 -34.79 25.70 -20.14
N PRO A 90 -33.67 26.32 -19.75
CA PRO A 90 -32.42 26.16 -20.49
C PRO A 90 -32.14 24.67 -20.68
N VAL A 91 -32.15 24.22 -21.93
CA VAL A 91 -31.74 22.86 -22.27
C VAL A 91 -30.25 22.80 -21.97
N ILE A 92 -29.90 22.32 -20.79
CA ILE A 92 -28.55 21.87 -20.52
C ILE A 92 -28.36 20.74 -21.51
N ALA A 93 -27.61 20.99 -22.58
CA ALA A 93 -27.17 19.95 -23.49
C ALA A 93 -26.30 19.02 -22.64
N VAL A 94 -26.92 17.99 -22.07
CA VAL A 94 -26.17 16.85 -21.56
C VAL A 94 -25.64 16.20 -22.82
N ASP A 95 -24.33 16.28 -23.03
CA ASP A 95 -23.70 15.66 -24.20
C ASP A 95 -24.13 14.18 -24.21
N ASN A 96 -24.93 13.79 -25.21
CA ASN A 96 -25.35 12.41 -25.37
C ASN A 96 -24.09 11.60 -25.71
N ILE A 97 -23.64 10.74 -24.78
CA ILE A 97 -22.49 9.87 -25.00
C ILE A 97 -22.99 8.60 -25.68
N PHE A 98 -22.39 8.24 -26.81
CA PHE A 98 -22.73 7.03 -27.56
C PHE A 98 -21.70 5.94 -27.29
N CYS A 99 -22.17 4.71 -27.09
CA CYS A 99 -21.26 3.59 -26.86
C CYS A 99 -20.57 3.16 -28.16
N GLU A 100 -19.23 3.04 -28.15
CA GLU A 100 -18.45 2.57 -29.31
C GLU A 100 -18.84 1.16 -29.81
N SER A 101 -19.43 0.33 -28.95
CA SER A 101 -19.70 -1.09 -29.27
C SER A 101 -21.14 -1.36 -29.71
N CYS A 102 -22.11 -0.52 -29.31
CA CYS A 102 -23.52 -0.73 -29.65
C CYS A 102 -24.25 0.53 -30.10
N GLU A 103 -23.56 1.68 -30.15
CA GLU A 103 -24.06 2.98 -30.60
C GLU A 103 -25.29 3.49 -29.83
N LYS A 104 -25.63 2.87 -28.70
CA LYS A 104 -26.70 3.33 -27.83
C LYS A 104 -26.24 4.51 -27.01
N GLU A 105 -27.14 5.47 -26.84
CA GLU A 105 -26.98 6.58 -25.91
C GLU A 105 -26.94 6.06 -24.47
N PHE A 106 -25.99 6.57 -23.70
CA PHE A 106 -25.93 6.38 -22.26
C PHE A 106 -25.42 7.67 -21.60
N LEU A 107 -25.82 7.88 -20.34
CA LEU A 107 -25.41 9.07 -19.59
C LEU A 107 -24.17 8.80 -18.74
N ASP A 108 -24.14 7.66 -18.06
CA ASP A 108 -23.02 7.22 -17.24
C ASP A 108 -22.81 5.71 -17.42
N SER A 109 -21.56 5.30 -17.31
CA SER A 109 -21.15 3.90 -17.27
C SER A 109 -19.91 3.74 -16.41
N TYR A 110 -19.71 2.53 -15.87
CA TYR A 110 -18.58 2.24 -15.01
C TYR A 110 -17.23 2.50 -15.70
N ILE A 111 -17.12 2.12 -16.98
CA ILE A 111 -15.89 2.30 -17.77
C ILE A 111 -15.68 3.78 -18.11
N TYR A 112 -16.75 4.50 -18.46
CA TYR A 112 -16.66 5.92 -18.81
C TYR A 112 -16.24 6.76 -17.60
N THR A 113 -16.88 6.57 -16.45
CA THR A 113 -16.55 7.32 -15.22
C THR A 113 -15.11 7.11 -14.75
N HIS A 114 -14.56 5.89 -14.90
CA HIS A 114 -13.21 5.59 -14.42
C HIS A 114 -12.10 5.84 -15.46
N PHE A 115 -12.35 5.54 -16.73
CA PHE A 115 -11.33 5.56 -17.79
C PHE A 115 -11.57 6.61 -18.88
N ASN A 116 -12.72 7.30 -18.88
CA ASN A 116 -13.18 8.20 -19.94
C ASN A 116 -13.33 7.52 -21.31
N ILE A 117 -13.67 6.24 -21.32
CA ILE A 117 -13.87 5.48 -22.56
C ILE A 117 -15.38 5.28 -22.77
N PRO A 118 -15.92 5.65 -23.93
CA PRO A 118 -17.36 5.61 -24.18
C PRO A 118 -17.88 4.17 -24.41
N ALA A 119 -18.07 3.44 -23.30
CA ALA A 119 -18.56 2.06 -23.31
C ALA A 119 -19.69 1.88 -22.28
N CYS A 120 -20.88 1.45 -22.71
CA CYS A 120 -22.00 1.21 -21.80
C CYS A 120 -21.79 -0.08 -20.97
N ASP A 121 -22.45 -0.18 -19.81
CA ASP A 121 -22.26 -1.31 -18.89
C ASP A 121 -22.67 -2.65 -19.51
N THR A 122 -23.66 -2.66 -20.41
CA THR A 122 -24.06 -3.88 -21.14
C THR A 122 -23.01 -4.41 -22.11
N CYS A 123 -22.15 -3.54 -22.66
CA CYS A 123 -21.07 -3.93 -23.56
C CYS A 123 -19.76 -4.21 -22.83
N ARG A 124 -19.68 -3.88 -21.53
CA ARG A 124 -18.49 -4.09 -20.72
C ARG A 124 -18.10 -5.57 -20.60
N GLU A 125 -19.10 -6.46 -20.53
CA GLU A 125 -18.92 -7.89 -20.28
C GLU A 125 -18.41 -8.71 -21.47
N LYS A 126 -18.19 -8.10 -22.65
CA LYS A 126 -17.76 -8.78 -23.88
C LYS A 126 -16.23 -8.88 -24.03
N ASP A 127 -15.49 -9.11 -22.94
CA ASP A 127 -14.02 -9.28 -22.85
C ASP A 127 -13.13 -8.08 -23.26
N LYS A 128 -13.66 -7.10 -24.02
CA LYS A 128 -12.87 -5.93 -24.50
C LYS A 128 -12.34 -5.04 -23.36
N TYR A 129 -13.00 -5.04 -22.20
CA TYR A 129 -12.74 -4.10 -21.10
C TYR A 129 -12.21 -4.78 -19.84
N ASP A 130 -11.39 -5.82 -20.02
CA ASP A 130 -10.74 -6.53 -18.94
C ASP A 130 -9.78 -5.62 -18.14
N LEU A 131 -9.74 -5.88 -16.84
CA LEU A 131 -8.94 -5.13 -15.89
C LEU A 131 -7.74 -5.96 -15.43
N ILE A 132 -6.55 -5.36 -15.49
CA ILE A 132 -5.29 -5.97 -15.09
C ILE A 132 -4.68 -5.23 -13.90
N THR A 133 -4.05 -5.96 -12.98
CA THR A 133 -3.37 -5.34 -11.84
C THR A 133 -2.10 -4.61 -12.26
N LYS A 134 -1.68 -3.57 -11.53
CA LYS A 134 -0.41 -2.86 -11.78
C LYS A 134 0.80 -3.80 -11.83
N THR A 135 0.82 -4.84 -10.99
CA THR A 135 1.90 -5.83 -10.95
C THR A 135 1.88 -6.72 -12.18
N ASP A 136 0.70 -7.17 -12.61
CA ASP A 136 0.57 -8.04 -13.79
C ASP A 136 0.88 -7.27 -15.07
N ALA A 137 0.43 -6.01 -15.18
CA ALA A 137 0.77 -5.13 -16.28
C ALA A 137 2.30 -5.01 -16.48
N LYS A 138 3.04 -4.76 -15.39
CA LYS A 138 4.51 -4.68 -15.44
C LYS A 138 5.16 -6.01 -15.79
N ASN A 139 4.64 -7.12 -15.27
CA ASN A 139 5.24 -8.44 -15.48
C ASN A 139 4.97 -8.97 -16.89
N ARG A 140 3.73 -8.84 -17.38
CA ARG A 140 3.33 -9.29 -18.72
C ARG A 140 3.95 -8.41 -19.80
N PHE A 141 3.81 -7.08 -19.69
CA PHE A 141 4.24 -6.15 -20.74
C PHE A 141 5.63 -5.54 -20.49
N LEU A 142 6.36 -6.01 -19.47
CA LEU A 142 7.70 -5.57 -19.10
C LEU A 142 7.84 -4.05 -18.86
N LEU A 143 6.72 -3.38 -18.53
CA LEU A 143 6.63 -1.94 -18.32
C LEU A 143 7.22 -1.49 -16.98
N LYS A 144 7.68 -0.22 -16.92
CA LYS A 144 8.14 0.42 -15.67
C LYS A 144 7.03 1.28 -15.07
N ASP A 145 7.20 1.68 -13.81
CA ASP A 145 6.26 2.60 -13.14
C ASP A 145 6.09 3.93 -13.88
N ALA A 146 7.18 4.47 -14.43
CA ALA A 146 7.13 5.73 -15.18
C ALA A 146 6.31 5.61 -16.47
N ASP A 147 6.29 4.43 -17.10
CA ASP A 147 5.54 4.21 -18.33
C ASP A 147 4.03 4.18 -18.08
N LEU A 148 3.59 3.83 -16.86
CA LEU A 148 2.18 3.84 -16.47
C LEU A 148 1.75 5.22 -15.92
N ASP A 149 2.55 5.79 -15.01
CA ASP A 149 2.15 6.94 -14.20
C ASP A 149 2.57 8.30 -14.80
N LYS A 150 3.65 8.37 -15.61
CA LYS A 150 4.25 9.65 -16.06
C LYS A 150 4.12 9.93 -17.55
N ARG A 151 4.15 8.91 -18.41
CA ARG A 151 4.03 9.11 -19.86
C ARG A 151 2.66 9.70 -20.20
N GLU A 152 2.65 10.66 -21.10
CA GLU A 152 1.44 11.31 -21.59
C GLU A 152 0.76 10.44 -22.66
N PRO A 153 -0.58 10.25 -22.62
CA PRO A 153 -1.48 10.56 -21.52
C PRO A 153 -1.31 9.59 -20.33
N PRO A 154 -1.39 10.05 -19.07
CA PRO A 154 -1.27 9.19 -17.91
C PRO A 154 -2.44 8.19 -17.87
N LEU A 155 -2.12 6.92 -17.66
CA LEU A 155 -3.15 5.88 -17.63
C LEU A 155 -3.97 6.00 -16.35
N LYS A 156 -5.29 6.03 -16.51
CA LYS A 156 -6.23 6.01 -15.38
C LYS A 156 -6.28 4.62 -14.75
N PHE A 157 -6.62 4.57 -13.47
CA PHE A 157 -6.72 3.31 -12.74
C PHE A 157 -7.82 3.37 -11.68
N ILE A 158 -8.31 2.18 -11.32
CA ILE A 158 -9.27 1.97 -10.24
C ILE A 158 -8.52 1.43 -9.02
N VAL A 159 -8.77 2.02 -7.85
CA VAL A 159 -8.19 1.56 -6.59
C VAL A 159 -9.15 0.59 -5.92
N LYS A 160 -8.69 -0.63 -5.63
CA LYS A 160 -9.44 -1.64 -4.86
C LYS A 160 -8.60 -2.14 -3.68
N LYS A 161 -9.29 -2.65 -2.65
CA LYS A 161 -8.63 -3.36 -1.55
C LYS A 161 -8.05 -4.68 -2.04
N ASN A 162 -6.92 -5.08 -1.46
CA ASN A 162 -6.28 -6.33 -1.83
C ASN A 162 -7.13 -7.53 -1.34
N PRO A 163 -7.57 -8.44 -2.23
CA PRO A 163 -8.47 -9.54 -1.88
C PRO A 163 -7.82 -10.55 -0.93
N ASN A 164 -6.50 -10.71 -0.99
CA ASN A 164 -5.79 -11.65 -0.11
C ASN A 164 -5.66 -11.10 1.31
N ASN A 165 -5.44 -9.79 1.47
CA ASN A 165 -5.34 -9.17 2.79
C ASN A 165 -5.65 -7.68 2.71
N ASN A 166 -6.73 -7.26 3.37
CA ASN A 166 -7.18 -5.86 3.40
C ASN A 166 -6.23 -4.92 4.17
N ARG A 167 -5.28 -5.45 4.96
CA ARG A 167 -4.23 -4.64 5.61
C ARG A 167 -3.08 -4.30 4.67
N TRP A 168 -2.93 -5.04 3.57
CA TRP A 168 -1.92 -4.70 2.56
C TRP A 168 -2.36 -3.44 1.80
N GLY A 169 -1.40 -2.84 1.09
CA GLY A 169 -1.68 -1.66 0.26
C GLY A 169 -2.73 -1.94 -0.79
N ASP A 170 -3.47 -0.89 -1.16
CA ASP A 170 -4.53 -0.98 -2.15
C ASP A 170 -3.97 -1.34 -3.53
N MET A 171 -4.68 -2.20 -4.24
CA MET A 171 -4.34 -2.58 -5.60
C MET A 171 -4.87 -1.55 -6.60
N LYS A 172 -4.06 -1.29 -7.63
CA LYS A 172 -4.45 -0.47 -8.77
C LYS A 172 -4.77 -1.39 -9.95
N LEU A 173 -5.94 -1.18 -10.54
CA LEU A 173 -6.45 -1.89 -11.72
C LEU A 173 -6.45 -0.95 -12.91
N PHE A 174 -5.78 -1.37 -13.97
CA PHE A 174 -5.71 -0.68 -15.26
C PHE A 174 -6.54 -1.44 -16.28
N LEU A 175 -6.93 -0.77 -17.35
CA LEU A 175 -7.61 -1.42 -18.46
C LEU A 175 -6.58 -2.12 -19.36
N GLU A 176 -6.78 -3.40 -19.68
CA GLU A 176 -5.75 -4.23 -20.33
C GLU A 176 -5.36 -3.71 -21.72
N TYR A 177 -6.32 -3.29 -22.55
CA TYR A 177 -5.99 -2.77 -23.88
C TYR A 177 -5.15 -1.48 -23.81
N GLN A 178 -5.43 -0.57 -22.88
CA GLN A 178 -4.64 0.66 -22.72
C GLN A 178 -3.19 0.36 -22.32
N VAL A 179 -3.00 -0.68 -21.52
CA VAL A 179 -1.66 -1.14 -21.14
C VAL A 179 -0.95 -1.78 -22.33
N GLN A 180 -1.66 -2.54 -23.15
CA GLN A 180 -1.11 -3.13 -24.38
C GLN A 180 -0.68 -2.06 -25.37
N GLU A 181 -1.50 -1.03 -25.62
CA GLU A 181 -1.13 0.10 -26.46
C GLU A 181 0.11 0.82 -25.92
N ARG A 182 0.14 1.09 -24.61
CA ARG A 182 1.32 1.67 -23.95
C ARG A 182 2.57 0.78 -24.08
N ALA A 183 2.40 -0.54 -24.08
CA ALA A 183 3.49 -1.47 -24.30
C ALA A 183 4.03 -1.37 -25.73
N MET A 184 3.15 -1.27 -26.72
CA MET A 184 3.51 -1.04 -28.12
C MET A 184 4.22 0.30 -28.31
N GLU A 185 3.82 1.36 -27.60
CA GLU A 185 4.53 2.66 -27.62
C GLU A 185 5.94 2.59 -27.00
N VAL A 186 6.14 1.74 -25.99
CA VAL A 186 7.41 1.62 -25.26
C VAL A 186 8.39 0.71 -25.99
N TRP A 187 7.90 -0.41 -26.52
CA TRP A 187 8.72 -1.46 -27.12
C TRP A 187 8.69 -1.47 -28.65
N GLY A 188 7.74 -0.79 -29.27
CA GLY A 188 7.58 -0.69 -30.72
C GLY A 188 6.82 -1.87 -31.34
N SER A 189 7.22 -3.10 -31.01
CA SER A 189 6.59 -4.32 -31.51
C SER A 189 6.35 -5.34 -30.39
N GLU A 190 5.39 -6.23 -30.61
CA GLU A 190 5.15 -7.36 -29.71
C GLU A 190 6.31 -8.36 -29.72
N GLU A 191 6.95 -8.55 -30.88
CA GLU A 191 8.15 -9.36 -31.04
C GLU A 191 9.30 -8.89 -30.13
N ALA A 192 9.49 -7.56 -29.98
CA ALA A 192 10.53 -7.00 -29.12
C ALA A 192 10.26 -7.28 -27.62
N ILE A 193 8.99 -7.33 -27.21
CA ILE A 193 8.61 -7.69 -25.83
C ILE A 193 8.96 -9.16 -25.57
N GLU A 194 8.71 -10.03 -26.55
CA GLU A 194 8.97 -11.45 -26.43
C GLU A 194 10.48 -11.77 -26.44
N GLU A 195 11.25 -11.15 -27.33
CA GLU A 195 12.71 -11.26 -27.35
C GLU A 195 13.33 -10.80 -26.02
N GLU A 196 12.89 -9.66 -25.49
CA GLU A 196 13.41 -9.16 -24.20
C GLU A 196 12.98 -10.06 -23.03
N ARG A 197 11.82 -10.72 -23.13
CA ARG A 197 11.38 -11.72 -22.14
C ARG A 197 12.29 -12.94 -22.15
N GLU A 198 12.62 -13.46 -23.33
CA GLU A 198 13.56 -14.58 -23.48
C GLU A 198 14.94 -14.21 -22.96
N ASN A 199 15.46 -13.04 -23.34
CA ASN A 199 16.74 -12.51 -22.85
C ASN A 199 16.78 -12.41 -21.31
N ARG A 200 15.69 -11.95 -20.67
CA ARG A 200 15.57 -11.91 -19.20
C ARG A 200 15.54 -13.30 -18.59
N ASN A 201 14.88 -14.27 -19.22
CA ASN A 201 14.84 -15.64 -18.74
C ASN A 201 16.21 -16.31 -18.86
N GLU A 202 16.91 -16.16 -19.98
CA GLU A 202 18.28 -16.65 -20.11
C GLU A 202 19.21 -16.05 -19.07
N LYS A 203 19.13 -14.74 -18.82
CA LYS A 203 19.93 -14.06 -17.78
C LYS A 203 19.64 -14.62 -16.39
N LYS A 204 18.37 -14.90 -16.08
CA LYS A 204 17.98 -15.55 -14.81
C LYS A 204 18.57 -16.94 -14.71
N ASP A 205 18.53 -17.74 -15.78
CA ASP A 205 19.03 -19.11 -15.75
C ASP A 205 20.56 -19.14 -15.68
N LYS A 206 21.26 -18.28 -16.43
CA LYS A 206 22.70 -18.05 -16.29
C LYS A 206 23.07 -17.62 -14.86
N ALA A 207 22.26 -16.77 -14.21
CA ALA A 207 22.48 -16.35 -12.82
C ALA A 207 22.24 -17.49 -11.82
N LYS A 208 21.22 -18.32 -12.03
CA LYS A 208 20.96 -19.53 -11.21
C LYS A 208 22.12 -20.51 -11.34
N GLN A 209 22.61 -20.76 -12.55
CA GLN A 209 23.75 -21.64 -12.80
C GLN A 209 25.00 -21.13 -12.08
N LYS A 210 25.35 -19.84 -12.26
CA LYS A 210 26.49 -19.23 -11.55
C LYS A 210 26.36 -19.32 -10.03
N LYS A 211 25.14 -19.15 -9.49
CA LYS A 211 24.88 -19.27 -8.04
C LYS A 211 25.05 -20.71 -7.57
N PHE A 212 24.64 -21.69 -8.37
CA PHE A 212 24.85 -23.11 -8.09
C PHE A 212 26.34 -23.48 -8.13
N ASP A 213 27.05 -23.08 -9.17
CA ASP A 213 28.49 -23.33 -9.32
C ASP A 213 29.29 -22.71 -8.18
N LYS A 214 28.92 -21.48 -7.77
CA LYS A 214 29.50 -20.81 -6.60
C LYS A 214 29.30 -21.63 -5.32
N ARG A 215 28.09 -22.14 -5.08
CA ARG A 215 27.80 -23.00 -3.91
C ARG A 215 28.59 -24.31 -3.94
N VAL A 216 28.73 -24.94 -5.11
CA VAL A 216 29.54 -26.16 -5.26
C VAL A 216 31.02 -25.86 -5.00
N LYS A 217 31.54 -24.73 -5.49
CA LYS A 217 32.92 -24.30 -5.24
C LYS A 217 33.16 -24.03 -3.76
N GLU A 218 32.25 -23.34 -3.09
CA GLU A 218 32.29 -23.09 -1.64
C GLU A 218 32.28 -24.41 -0.86
N LEU A 219 31.38 -25.34 -1.21
CA LEU A 219 31.34 -26.68 -0.61
C LEU A 219 32.64 -27.47 -0.80
N ARG A 220 33.23 -27.41 -2.00
CA ARG A 220 34.54 -28.06 -2.25
C ARG A 220 35.64 -27.44 -1.40
N ASN A 221 35.62 -26.13 -1.21
CA ASN A 221 36.59 -25.43 -0.37
C ASN A 221 36.43 -25.79 1.11
N THR A 222 35.21 -25.86 1.63
CA THR A 222 34.96 -26.26 3.03
C THR A 222 35.44 -27.68 3.29
N VAL A 223 35.12 -28.64 2.42
CA VAL A 223 35.60 -30.03 2.53
C VAL A 223 37.12 -30.12 2.41
N ARG A 224 37.74 -29.36 1.49
CA ARG A 224 39.21 -29.35 1.38
C ARG A 224 39.86 -28.78 2.64
N SER A 225 39.30 -27.72 3.21
CA SER A 225 39.83 -27.09 4.43
C SER A 225 39.63 -27.95 5.69
N SER A 226 38.57 -28.76 5.76
CA SER A 226 38.37 -29.66 6.90
C SER A 226 39.31 -30.86 6.89
N LEU A 227 39.64 -31.37 5.69
CA LEU A 227 40.63 -32.44 5.51
C LEU A 227 42.07 -31.94 5.64
N TRP A 228 42.35 -30.71 5.20
CA TRP A 228 43.67 -30.10 5.27
C TRP A 228 43.84 -29.29 6.57
N ARG A 229 44.01 -29.97 7.70
CA ARG A 229 44.63 -29.34 8.87
C ARG A 229 46.14 -29.38 8.68
N LYS A 230 46.78 -28.23 8.45
CA LYS A 230 48.24 -28.14 8.65
C LYS A 230 48.50 -28.57 10.10
N GLY A 231 49.21 -29.69 10.28
CA GLY A 231 49.76 -30.08 11.56
C GLY A 231 50.71 -28.96 12.01
N THR A 232 50.16 -27.98 12.72
CA THR A 232 50.91 -26.96 13.46
C THR A 232 51.26 -27.56 14.81
N THR A 233 51.91 -28.72 14.77
CA THR A 233 52.75 -29.15 15.88
C THR A 233 53.99 -28.28 15.78
N PHE A 234 53.91 -27.05 16.30
CA PHE A 234 55.10 -26.26 16.53
C PHE A 234 55.96 -27.04 17.51
N HIS A 235 57.18 -27.37 17.08
CA HIS A 235 58.15 -27.97 17.96
C HIS A 235 58.60 -26.91 18.96
N GLU A 236 58.32 -27.11 20.24
CA GLU A 236 58.86 -26.27 21.31
C GLU A 236 60.34 -26.62 21.50
N HIS A 237 61.23 -25.64 21.32
CA HIS A 237 62.68 -25.85 21.33
C HIS A 237 63.22 -25.90 22.76
N ASP A 238 63.64 -27.08 23.22
CA ASP A 238 64.41 -27.21 24.46
C ASP A 238 65.91 -27.09 24.16
N PHE A 239 66.54 -25.99 24.56
CA PHE A 239 67.97 -25.74 24.28
C PHE A 239 68.92 -26.44 25.27
N GLN A 240 70.08 -26.88 24.77
CA GLN A 240 71.20 -27.43 25.55
C GLN A 240 72.09 -26.32 26.14
N GLU A 241 73.13 -26.73 26.85
CA GLU A 241 74.15 -25.85 27.44
C GLU A 241 74.80 -24.93 26.40
N GLU A 242 75.18 -23.73 26.82
CA GLU A 242 75.77 -22.69 25.97
C GLU A 242 77.24 -22.98 25.66
N THR A 243 77.58 -23.00 24.37
CA THR A 243 78.96 -23.01 23.88
C THR A 243 79.37 -21.58 23.53
N TYR A 244 80.53 -21.16 24.03
CA TYR A 244 81.14 -19.86 23.76
C TYR A 244 82.31 -20.04 22.81
N ASP A 245 82.29 -19.31 21.70
CA ASP A 245 83.37 -19.31 20.72
C ASP A 245 84.23 -18.05 20.91
N GLU A 246 85.46 -18.24 21.40
CA GLU A 246 86.41 -17.18 21.81
C GLU A 246 86.91 -16.30 20.64
N GLU A 247 86.82 -16.78 19.39
CA GLU A 247 87.31 -16.05 18.20
C GLU A 247 86.32 -15.01 17.68
N GLU A 248 85.02 -15.22 17.89
CA GLU A 248 83.95 -14.35 17.35
C GLU A 248 83.14 -13.65 18.46
N ASP A 249 83.41 -13.91 19.74
CA ASP A 249 82.69 -13.35 20.91
C ASP A 249 81.16 -13.65 20.91
N ILE A 250 80.76 -14.80 20.34
CA ILE A 250 79.35 -15.20 20.19
C ILE A 250 79.04 -16.43 21.06
N TYR A 251 77.86 -16.44 21.69
CA TYR A 251 77.30 -17.60 22.38
C TYR A 251 76.33 -18.35 21.46
N SER A 252 76.41 -19.68 21.44
CA SER A 252 75.51 -20.53 20.67
C SER A 252 74.80 -21.57 21.56
N LYS A 253 73.50 -21.80 21.31
CA LYS A 253 72.68 -22.82 21.96
C LYS A 253 72.02 -23.71 20.91
N LYS A 254 72.16 -25.03 21.04
CA LYS A 254 71.53 -26.01 20.14
C LYS A 254 70.32 -26.65 20.80
N CYS A 255 69.22 -26.82 20.09
CA CYS A 255 68.05 -27.53 20.60
C CYS A 255 68.33 -29.03 20.75
N LYS A 256 67.80 -29.67 21.81
CA LYS A 256 67.97 -31.10 22.14
C LYS A 256 67.26 -32.01 21.16
N THR A 257 66.13 -31.53 20.67
CA THR A 257 65.12 -32.31 19.94
C THR A 257 65.08 -31.97 18.46
N CYS A 258 65.71 -30.86 18.05
CA CYS A 258 65.94 -30.54 16.66
C CYS A 258 67.29 -29.83 16.46
N GLU A 259 67.80 -29.83 15.24
CA GLU A 259 69.10 -29.22 14.89
C GLU A 259 69.05 -27.68 14.77
N HIS A 260 68.17 -27.03 15.53
CA HIS A 260 68.06 -25.57 15.53
C HIS A 260 69.15 -24.97 16.43
N ILE A 261 69.87 -23.99 15.92
CA ILE A 261 70.96 -23.30 16.62
C ILE A 261 70.57 -21.84 16.77
N GLU A 262 70.52 -21.35 18.01
CA GLU A 262 70.38 -19.94 18.33
C GLU A 262 71.75 -19.37 18.69
N THR A 263 72.20 -18.34 17.96
CA THR A 263 73.41 -17.58 18.25
C THR A 263 73.03 -16.20 18.79
N TYR A 264 73.69 -15.75 19.86
CA TYR A 264 73.45 -14.44 20.47
C TYR A 264 74.72 -13.91 21.15
N GLU A 265 74.80 -12.58 21.28
CA GLU A 265 75.84 -11.89 22.05
C GLU A 265 75.34 -11.61 23.46
N LYS A 266 76.16 -11.87 24.49
CA LYS A 266 75.82 -11.62 25.89
C LYS A 266 76.53 -10.32 26.33
N MET A 267 75.76 -9.25 26.51
CA MET A 267 76.26 -7.97 27.07
C MET A 267 76.68 -8.08 28.53
#